data_AF-A0A497IDF6-F1
#
_entry.id   AF-A0A497IDF6-F1
#
_cell.length_a   1.000
_cell.length_b   1.000
_cell.length_c   1.000
_cell.angle_alpha   90.00
_cell.angle_beta   90.00
_cell.angle_gamma   90.00
#
_symmetry.space_group_name_H-M   'P 1'
#
loop_
_entity.id
_entity.type
_entity.pdbx_description
1 polymer ?
#
loop_
_entity_poly.entity_id
_entity_poly.type
_entity_poly.pdbx_seq_one_letter_code
_entity_poly.pdbx_strand_id
1 'polypeptide(L)'
;MFGSISAIFFGIAYDEWFGFSHAHLLGLPEGQVLYHGMHRLANTTLLLGLVILVGAAHILLGFILGFINALKHGDKKHAAAKLGWIGVELSGILMVTTFLFNMFPSEVGMGATVVFGISVIPILIAEGPLGIAEIPSLAGNILSYARVMAIGLAGVVVAEEIINKNLAPDPAAGILFFIILPIFIALQVLHILIDMFEALVQGARLNLIEFFSKFYRGGGVPFKPFKVERIHTEKS
;
A
#
# COMPACT_ATOMS: atom_id res chain seq x y z
N MET A 1 17.61 5.67 0.89
CA MET A 1 18.37 4.61 0.19
C MET A 1 17.53 3.37 -0.08
N PHE A 2 16.85 2.76 0.90
CA PHE A 2 16.00 1.58 0.61
C PHE A 2 14.78 1.89 -0.27
N GLY A 3 14.10 3.03 -0.03
CA GLY A 3 12.95 3.43 -0.84
C GLY A 3 13.28 3.69 -2.31
N SER A 4 14.46 4.24 -2.61
CA SER A 4 14.88 4.51 -3.99
C SER A 4 15.13 3.23 -4.79
N ILE A 5 15.65 2.17 -4.15
CA ILE A 5 15.84 0.86 -4.82
C ILE A 5 14.49 0.27 -5.23
N SER A 6 13.51 0.31 -4.32
CA SER A 6 12.15 -0.15 -4.61
C SER A 6 11.49 0.68 -5.71
N ALA A 7 11.66 2.01 -5.68
CA ALA A 7 11.10 2.90 -6.69
C ALA A 7 11.68 2.62 -8.09
N ILE A 8 12.99 2.38 -8.18
CA ILE A 8 13.65 2.01 -9.45
C ILE A 8 13.13 0.66 -9.95
N PHE A 9 13.04 -0.34 -9.06
CA PHE A 9 12.53 -1.66 -9.44
C PHE A 9 11.10 -1.59 -10.00
N PHE A 10 10.20 -0.87 -9.32
CA PHE A 10 8.83 -0.72 -9.80
C PHE A 10 8.73 0.18 -11.04
N GLY A 11 9.57 1.21 -11.17
CA GLY A 11 9.65 2.02 -12.40
C GLY A 11 10.03 1.16 -13.61
N ILE A 12 11.00 0.26 -13.46
CA ILE A 12 11.34 -0.73 -14.49
C ILE A 12 10.15 -1.66 -14.72
N ALA A 13 9.54 -2.24 -13.68
CA ALA A 13 8.44 -3.19 -13.83
C ALA A 13 7.21 -2.60 -14.56
N TYR A 14 6.90 -1.32 -14.33
CA TYR A 14 5.80 -0.61 -14.97
C TYR A 14 6.17 0.01 -16.34
N ASP A 15 7.45 -0.01 -16.70
CA ASP A 15 8.01 0.66 -17.89
C ASP A 15 7.72 2.17 -17.93
N GLU A 16 8.07 2.85 -16.83
CA GLU A 16 7.84 4.28 -16.68
C GLU A 16 9.15 4.99 -16.34
N TRP A 17 9.70 5.70 -17.32
CA TRP A 17 10.93 6.48 -17.22
C TRP A 17 10.60 7.97 -17.39
N PHE A 18 10.43 8.69 -16.27
CA PHE A 18 9.98 10.10 -16.29
C PHE A 18 8.67 10.33 -17.07
N GLY A 19 7.77 9.33 -17.08
CA GLY A 19 6.54 9.34 -17.88
C GLY A 19 6.72 9.02 -19.36
N PHE A 20 7.87 8.48 -19.76
CA PHE A 20 8.08 7.89 -21.09
C PHE A 20 8.30 6.38 -20.97
N SER A 21 7.92 5.63 -22.00
CA SER A 21 8.33 4.23 -22.13
C SER A 21 9.82 4.15 -22.50
N HIS A 22 10.49 3.07 -22.06
CA HIS A 22 11.88 2.81 -22.43
C HIS A 22 12.11 2.82 -23.95
N ALA A 23 11.13 2.38 -24.74
CA ALA A 23 11.23 2.34 -26.20
C ALA A 23 11.36 3.76 -26.81
N HIS A 24 10.60 4.71 -26.26
CA HIS A 24 10.67 6.12 -26.67
C HIS A 24 12.02 6.75 -26.28
N LEU A 25 12.50 6.44 -25.08
CA LEU A 25 13.73 7.04 -24.54
C LEU A 25 15.00 6.48 -25.22
N LEU A 26 14.97 5.23 -25.67
CA LEU A 26 16.06 4.57 -26.40
C LEU A 26 15.97 4.73 -27.93
N GLY A 27 14.92 5.38 -28.45
CA GLY A 27 14.72 5.56 -29.89
C GLY A 27 14.56 4.24 -30.66
N LEU A 28 14.01 3.21 -30.01
CA LEU A 28 13.86 1.89 -30.63
C LEU A 28 12.74 1.94 -31.69
N PRO A 29 12.89 1.23 -32.83
CA PRO A 29 11.85 1.13 -33.85
C PRO A 29 10.54 0.58 -33.25
N GLU A 30 9.40 1.09 -33.70
CA GLU A 30 8.08 0.62 -33.25
C GLU A 30 7.99 -0.92 -33.34
N GLY A 31 7.76 -1.58 -32.20
CA GLY A 31 7.65 -3.04 -32.09
C GLY A 31 8.88 -3.75 -31.49
N GLN A 32 10.02 -3.07 -31.34
CA GLN A 32 11.17 -3.62 -30.60
C GLN A 32 11.18 -3.07 -29.17
N VAL A 33 10.48 -3.76 -28.27
CA VAL A 33 10.56 -3.49 -26.82
C VAL A 33 11.59 -4.42 -26.18
N LEU A 34 12.44 -3.87 -25.30
CA LEU A 34 13.43 -4.66 -24.55
C LEU A 34 12.75 -5.59 -23.54
N TYR A 35 11.65 -5.13 -22.95
CA TYR A 35 10.78 -5.90 -22.10
C TYR A 35 9.36 -5.34 -22.15
N HIS A 36 8.37 -6.18 -21.85
CA HIS A 36 6.98 -5.74 -21.75
C HIS A 36 6.69 -5.38 -20.30
N GLY A 37 6.80 -4.09 -19.96
CA GLY A 37 6.38 -3.60 -18.65
C GLY A 37 4.86 -3.59 -18.52
N MET A 38 4.38 -3.63 -17.28
CA MET A 38 2.96 -3.51 -17.02
C MET A 38 2.55 -2.03 -17.02
N HIS A 39 2.06 -1.52 -18.15
CA HIS A 39 1.54 -0.15 -18.17
C HIS A 39 0.33 -0.03 -17.24
N ARG A 40 0.40 0.90 -16.27
CA ARG A 40 -0.57 0.99 -15.17
C ARG A 40 -1.96 1.41 -15.66
N LEU A 41 -2.04 2.31 -16.65
CA LEU A 41 -3.33 2.75 -17.19
C LEU A 41 -4.04 1.62 -17.95
N ALA A 42 -3.28 0.82 -18.72
CA ALA A 42 -3.83 -0.30 -19.48
C ALA A 42 -4.33 -1.45 -18.58
N ASN A 43 -3.69 -1.69 -17.43
CA ASN A 43 -3.96 -2.84 -16.56
C ASN A 43 -4.55 -2.46 -15.20
N THR A 44 -5.40 -1.42 -15.16
CA THR A 44 -5.97 -0.87 -13.92
C THR A 44 -6.68 -1.93 -13.05
N THR A 45 -7.46 -2.84 -13.65
CA THR A 45 -8.17 -3.91 -12.91
C THR A 45 -7.22 -4.86 -12.20
N LEU A 46 -6.14 -5.25 -12.88
CA LEU A 46 -5.14 -6.14 -12.31
C LEU A 46 -4.38 -5.44 -11.18
N LEU A 47 -4.04 -4.16 -11.37
CA LEU A 47 -3.38 -3.35 -10.35
C LEU A 47 -4.25 -3.20 -9.08
N LEU A 48 -5.57 -2.99 -9.25
CA LEU A 48 -6.51 -2.95 -8.14
C LEU A 48 -6.51 -4.28 -7.37
N GLY A 49 -6.57 -5.41 -8.09
CA GLY A 49 -6.51 -6.75 -7.49
C GLY A 49 -5.23 -6.98 -6.69
N LEU A 50 -4.07 -6.60 -7.26
CA LEU A 50 -2.78 -6.72 -6.57
C LEU A 50 -2.72 -5.87 -5.30
N VAL A 51 -3.17 -4.62 -5.37
CA VAL A 51 -3.13 -3.72 -4.22
C VAL A 51 -4.05 -4.17 -3.10
N ILE A 52 -5.25 -4.68 -3.43
CA ILE A 52 -6.16 -5.29 -2.44
C ILE A 52 -5.52 -6.54 -1.82
N LEU A 53 -4.86 -7.39 -2.62
CA LEU A 53 -4.18 -8.58 -2.13
C LEU A 53 -3.03 -8.22 -1.18
N VAL A 54 -2.21 -7.22 -1.54
CA VAL A 54 -1.14 -6.71 -0.67
C VAL A 54 -1.73 -6.15 0.64
N GLY A 55 -2.85 -5.42 0.56
CA GLY A 55 -3.54 -4.90 1.74
C GLY A 55 -4.04 -5.99 2.67
N ALA A 56 -4.70 -7.02 2.13
CA ALA A 56 -5.12 -8.20 2.87
C ALA A 56 -3.93 -8.95 3.49
N ALA A 57 -2.85 -9.16 2.74
CA ALA A 57 -1.65 -9.80 3.28
C ALA A 57 -1.03 -8.97 4.42
N HIS A 58 -0.99 -7.64 4.28
CA HIS A 58 -0.41 -6.77 5.30
C HIS A 58 -1.26 -6.71 6.57
N ILE A 59 -2.58 -6.67 6.46
CA ILE A 59 -3.50 -6.69 7.62
C ILE A 59 -3.47 -8.05 8.32
N LEU A 60 -3.45 -9.14 7.55
CA LEU A 60 -3.28 -10.50 8.05
C LEU A 60 -2.00 -10.63 8.88
N LEU A 61 -0.87 -10.10 8.37
CA LEU A 61 0.38 -10.04 9.13
C LEU A 61 0.22 -9.25 10.44
N GLY A 62 -0.55 -8.16 10.43
CA GLY A 62 -0.86 -7.38 11.62
C GLY A 62 -1.61 -8.21 12.67
N PHE A 63 -2.60 -9.01 12.28
CA PHE A 63 -3.29 -9.90 13.21
C PHE A 63 -2.44 -11.05 13.70
N ILE A 64 -1.58 -11.64 12.85
CA ILE A 64 -0.62 -12.67 13.26
C ILE A 64 0.33 -12.12 14.33
N LEU A 65 0.87 -10.92 14.13
CA LEU A 65 1.72 -10.27 15.13
C LEU A 65 0.94 -9.97 16.43
N GLY A 66 -0.32 -9.53 16.30
CA GLY A 66 -1.21 -9.32 17.44
C GLY A 66 -1.47 -10.59 18.24
N PHE A 67 -1.66 -11.72 17.55
CA PHE A 67 -1.82 -13.03 18.16
C PHE A 67 -0.55 -13.47 18.90
N ILE A 68 0.61 -13.39 18.25
CA ILE A 68 1.91 -13.73 18.86
C ILE A 68 2.16 -12.86 20.10
N ASN A 69 1.83 -11.57 20.03
CA ASN A 69 1.98 -10.64 21.14
C ASN A 69 1.06 -11.02 22.31
N ALA A 70 -0.21 -11.35 22.05
CA ALA A 70 -1.16 -11.77 23.09
C ALA A 70 -0.73 -13.07 23.78
N LEU A 71 -0.20 -14.04 23.02
CA LEU A 71 0.38 -15.27 23.58
C LEU A 71 1.56 -14.99 24.51
N LYS A 72 2.48 -14.10 24.10
CA LYS A 72 3.65 -13.73 24.91
C LYS A 72 3.26 -13.08 26.25
N HIS A 73 2.14 -12.37 26.30
CA HIS A 73 1.62 -11.74 27.51
C HIS A 73 0.72 -12.68 28.35
N GLY A 74 0.48 -13.91 27.90
CA GLY A 74 -0.36 -14.90 28.60
C GLY A 74 -1.87 -14.66 28.51
N ASP A 75 -2.30 -13.70 27.67
CA ASP A 75 -3.70 -13.32 27.54
C ASP A 75 -4.43 -14.20 26.52
N LYS A 76 -4.85 -15.39 26.97
CA LYS A 76 -5.50 -16.41 26.12
C LYS A 76 -6.80 -15.92 25.50
N LYS A 77 -7.54 -15.04 26.19
CA LYS A 77 -8.83 -14.51 25.72
C LYS A 77 -8.61 -13.62 24.50
N HIS A 78 -7.67 -12.68 24.57
CA HIS A 78 -7.36 -11.82 23.43
C HIS A 78 -6.59 -12.54 22.32
N ALA A 79 -5.80 -13.56 22.65
CA ALA A 79 -5.18 -14.41 21.63
C ALA A 79 -6.25 -15.13 20.79
N ALA A 80 -7.28 -15.70 21.42
CA ALA A 80 -8.40 -16.31 20.70
C ALA A 80 -9.14 -15.29 19.81
N ALA A 81 -9.33 -14.05 20.28
CA ALA A 81 -9.91 -12.97 19.48
C ALA A 81 -9.11 -12.71 18.20
N LYS A 82 -7.78 -12.61 18.30
CA LYS A 82 -6.89 -12.36 17.16
C LYS A 82 -6.88 -13.53 16.16
N LEU A 83 -7.02 -14.78 16.62
CA LEU A 83 -7.28 -15.91 15.72
C LEU A 83 -8.64 -15.79 15.02
N GLY A 84 -9.67 -15.34 15.74
CA GLY A 84 -10.98 -15.02 15.16
C GLY A 84 -10.87 -13.98 14.05
N TRP A 85 -10.12 -12.90 14.26
CA TRP A 85 -9.89 -11.88 13.25
C TRP A 85 -9.20 -12.41 11.99
N ILE A 86 -8.20 -13.29 12.15
CA ILE A 86 -7.55 -13.99 11.01
C ILE A 86 -8.57 -14.84 10.25
N GLY A 87 -9.42 -15.57 10.97
CA GLY A 87 -10.48 -16.38 10.38
C GLY A 87 -11.49 -15.54 9.60
N VAL A 88 -11.98 -14.45 10.20
CA VAL A 88 -12.91 -13.49 9.59
C VAL A 88 -12.32 -12.86 8.33
N GLU A 89 -11.04 -12.50 8.34
CA GLU A 89 -10.37 -11.92 7.18
C GLU A 89 -10.28 -12.92 6.01
N LEU A 90 -9.73 -14.11 6.27
CA LEU A 90 -9.53 -15.13 5.23
C LEU A 90 -10.86 -15.64 4.67
N SER A 91 -11.82 -15.94 5.56
CA SER A 91 -13.13 -16.42 5.13
C SER A 91 -13.95 -15.30 4.49
N GLY A 92 -13.83 -14.06 4.96
CA GLY A 92 -14.47 -12.90 4.35
C GLY A 92 -14.00 -12.65 2.92
N ILE A 93 -12.68 -12.74 2.66
CA ILE A 93 -12.13 -12.63 1.30
C ILE A 93 -12.64 -13.77 0.40
N LEU A 94 -12.67 -15.01 0.90
CA LEU A 94 -13.20 -16.15 0.16
C LEU A 94 -14.70 -16.02 -0.13
N MET A 95 -15.49 -15.51 0.81
CA MET A 95 -16.92 -15.24 0.61
C MET A 95 -17.13 -14.21 -0.50
N VAL A 96 -16.41 -13.09 -0.44
CA VAL A 96 -16.53 -12.00 -1.44
C VAL A 96 -16.11 -12.50 -2.83
N THR A 97 -14.97 -13.16 -2.94
CA THR A 97 -14.47 -13.68 -4.23
C THR A 97 -15.36 -14.78 -4.82
N THR A 98 -15.99 -15.61 -3.97
CA THR A 98 -16.91 -16.65 -4.43
C THR A 98 -18.27 -16.07 -4.83
N PHE A 99 -18.93 -15.30 -3.95
CA PHE A 99 -20.31 -14.88 -4.18
C PHE A 99 -20.47 -13.63 -5.04
N LEU A 100 -19.54 -12.68 -4.98
CA LEU A 100 -19.62 -11.46 -5.80
C LEU A 100 -18.94 -11.64 -7.15
N PHE A 101 -17.81 -12.36 -7.18
CA PHE A 101 -16.99 -12.48 -8.39
C PHE A 101 -17.08 -13.84 -9.07
N ASN A 102 -17.80 -14.82 -8.50
CA ASN A 102 -17.95 -16.18 -9.04
C ASN A 102 -16.60 -16.85 -9.39
N MET A 103 -15.54 -16.54 -8.62
CA MET A 103 -14.20 -17.08 -8.89
C MET A 103 -14.04 -18.55 -8.47
N PHE A 104 -14.89 -19.03 -7.55
CA PHE A 104 -14.82 -20.36 -6.97
C PHE A 104 -16.19 -21.06 -6.98
N PRO A 105 -16.23 -22.40 -6.81
CA PRO A 105 -17.47 -23.14 -6.64
C PRO A 105 -18.26 -22.70 -5.40
N SER A 106 -19.59 -22.81 -5.45
CA SER A 106 -20.49 -22.35 -4.39
C SER A 106 -20.26 -23.08 -3.06
N GLU A 107 -19.76 -24.31 -3.09
CA GLU A 107 -19.43 -25.11 -1.91
C GLU A 107 -18.32 -24.44 -1.08
N VAL A 108 -17.34 -23.82 -1.75
CA VAL A 108 -16.25 -23.08 -1.09
C VAL A 108 -16.82 -21.85 -0.38
N GLY A 109 -17.75 -21.13 -1.02
CA GLY A 109 -18.41 -19.96 -0.43
C GLY A 109 -19.27 -20.31 0.78
N MET A 110 -19.99 -21.43 0.72
CA MET A 110 -20.75 -21.95 1.86
C MET A 110 -19.83 -22.33 3.03
N GLY A 111 -18.73 -23.04 2.75
CA GLY A 111 -17.71 -23.35 3.75
C GLY A 111 -17.12 -22.10 4.40
N ALA A 112 -16.77 -21.10 3.58
CA ALA A 112 -16.26 -19.82 4.06
C ALA A 112 -17.27 -19.07 4.95
N THR A 113 -18.57 -19.15 4.66
CA THR A 113 -19.63 -18.53 5.47
C THR A 113 -19.73 -19.19 6.86
N VAL A 114 -19.60 -20.51 6.93
CA VAL A 114 -19.59 -21.24 8.20
C VAL A 114 -18.35 -20.89 9.02
N VAL A 115 -17.17 -20.87 8.39
CA VAL A 115 -15.92 -20.48 9.06
C VAL A 115 -15.99 -19.03 9.54
N PHE A 116 -16.57 -18.13 8.76
CA PHE A 116 -16.80 -16.74 9.15
C PHE A 116 -17.63 -16.66 10.44
N GLY A 117 -18.77 -17.34 10.48
CA GLY A 117 -19.64 -17.39 11.65
C GLY A 117 -18.93 -17.93 12.90
N ILE A 118 -18.15 -19.00 12.76
CA ILE A 118 -17.35 -19.58 13.86
C ILE A 118 -16.28 -18.61 14.34
N SER A 119 -15.62 -17.90 13.41
CA SER A 119 -14.52 -16.97 13.71
C SER A 119 -14.98 -15.71 14.45
N VAL A 120 -16.27 -15.35 14.34
CA VAL A 120 -16.87 -14.23 15.09
C VAL A 120 -17.06 -14.57 16.58
N ILE A 121 -17.26 -15.83 16.94
CA ILE A 121 -17.50 -16.27 18.33
C ILE A 121 -16.39 -15.82 19.30
N PRO A 122 -15.10 -16.11 19.06
CA PRO A 122 -14.04 -15.67 19.96
C PRO A 122 -13.90 -14.14 20.01
N ILE A 123 -14.20 -13.43 18.93
CA ILE A 123 -14.21 -11.95 18.91
C ILE A 123 -15.29 -11.43 19.86
N LEU A 124 -16.51 -11.97 19.78
CA LEU A 124 -17.62 -11.58 20.64
C LEU A 124 -17.32 -11.84 22.13
N ILE A 125 -16.74 -13.01 22.45
CA ILE A 125 -16.40 -13.36 23.84
C ILE A 125 -15.28 -12.44 24.37
N ALA A 126 -14.30 -12.11 23.53
CA ALA A 126 -13.12 -11.36 23.91
C ALA A 126 -13.33 -9.85 24.00
N GLU A 127 -13.85 -9.27 22.92
CA GLU A 127 -13.94 -7.84 22.64
C GLU A 127 -15.39 -7.32 22.77
N GLY A 128 -16.38 -8.22 22.91
CA GLY A 128 -17.78 -7.86 23.10
C GLY A 128 -18.48 -7.40 21.81
N PRO A 129 -19.68 -6.78 21.93
CA PRO A 129 -20.43 -6.26 20.78
C PRO A 129 -19.67 -5.22 19.96
N LEU A 130 -18.74 -4.48 20.60
CA LEU A 130 -17.87 -3.53 19.92
C LEU A 130 -16.96 -4.22 18.88
N GLY A 131 -16.44 -5.41 19.17
CA GLY A 131 -15.61 -6.16 18.22
C GLY A 131 -16.37 -6.57 16.95
N ILE A 132 -17.68 -6.88 17.06
CA ILE A 132 -18.52 -7.16 15.89
C ILE A 132 -18.71 -5.89 15.05
N ALA A 133 -18.90 -4.74 15.68
CA ALA A 133 -19.06 -3.46 14.99
C ALA A 133 -17.80 -3.05 14.20
N GLU A 134 -16.62 -3.62 14.53
CA GLU A 134 -15.37 -3.39 13.81
C GLU A 134 -15.20 -4.27 12.56
N ILE A 135 -16.03 -5.31 12.36
CA ILE A 135 -15.92 -6.20 11.19
C ILE A 135 -16.06 -5.45 9.85
N PRO A 136 -17.03 -4.54 9.65
CA PRO A 136 -17.06 -3.71 8.45
C PRO A 136 -15.81 -2.82 8.29
N SER A 137 -15.23 -2.36 9.41
CA SER A 137 -13.99 -1.58 9.36
C SER A 137 -12.81 -2.40 8.85
N LEU A 138 -12.79 -3.73 9.06
CA LEU A 138 -11.76 -4.60 8.47
C LEU A 138 -11.79 -4.54 6.93
N ALA A 139 -12.97 -4.67 6.33
CA ALA A 139 -13.12 -4.54 4.88
C ALA A 139 -12.70 -3.15 4.40
N GLY A 140 -13.09 -2.09 5.14
CA GLY A 140 -12.66 -0.71 4.85
C GLY A 140 -11.15 -0.52 4.93
N ASN A 141 -10.47 -1.17 5.87
CA ASN A 141 -9.01 -1.11 5.99
C ASN A 141 -8.34 -1.79 4.79
N ILE A 142 -8.82 -2.96 4.34
CA ILE A 142 -8.29 -3.64 3.14
C ILE A 142 -8.51 -2.76 1.91
N LEU A 143 -9.72 -2.22 1.73
CA LEU A 143 -10.05 -1.33 0.61
C LEU A 143 -9.26 -0.01 0.64
N SER A 144 -8.80 0.44 1.80
CA SER A 144 -8.00 1.67 1.91
C SER A 144 -6.67 1.58 1.17
N TYR A 145 -6.16 0.37 0.92
CA TYR A 145 -4.98 0.14 0.09
C TYR A 145 -5.21 0.58 -1.36
N ALA A 146 -6.44 0.54 -1.88
CA ALA A 146 -6.76 1.01 -3.24
C ALA A 146 -6.33 2.47 -3.48
N ARG A 147 -6.11 3.25 -2.41
CA ARG A 147 -5.54 4.59 -2.54
C ARG A 147 -4.10 4.60 -3.06
N VAL A 148 -3.29 3.60 -2.75
CA VAL A 148 -1.94 3.46 -3.31
C VAL A 148 -2.01 3.37 -4.83
N MET A 149 -2.96 2.59 -5.35
CA MET A 149 -3.24 2.53 -6.78
C MET A 149 -3.70 3.89 -7.31
N ALA A 150 -4.69 4.53 -6.66
CA ALA A 150 -5.25 5.79 -7.13
C ALA A 150 -4.18 6.90 -7.26
N ILE A 151 -3.32 7.05 -6.26
CA ILE A 151 -2.19 7.99 -6.28
C ILE A 151 -1.18 7.59 -7.37
N GLY A 152 -0.84 6.30 -7.45
CA GLY A 152 0.08 5.79 -8.46
C GLY A 152 -0.40 5.99 -9.91
N LEU A 153 -1.70 5.94 -10.16
CA LEU A 153 -2.31 6.23 -11.46
C LEU A 153 -2.37 7.74 -11.72
N ALA A 154 -2.72 8.54 -10.72
CA ALA A 154 -2.72 9.99 -10.83
C ALA A 154 -1.34 10.53 -11.21
N GLY A 155 -0.28 10.00 -10.58
CA GLY A 155 1.10 10.36 -10.92
C GLY A 155 1.44 10.06 -12.39
N VAL A 156 1.08 8.88 -12.89
CA VAL A 156 1.29 8.51 -14.30
C VAL A 156 0.52 9.43 -15.25
N VAL A 157 -0.74 9.75 -14.95
CA VAL A 157 -1.53 10.70 -15.76
C VAL A 157 -0.86 12.08 -15.79
N VAL A 158 -0.36 12.56 -14.65
CA VAL A 158 0.35 13.85 -14.59
C VAL A 158 1.64 13.80 -15.42
N ALA A 159 2.45 12.76 -15.26
CA ALA A 159 3.71 12.62 -15.98
C ALA A 159 3.51 12.49 -17.50
N GLU A 160 2.67 11.53 -17.92
CA GLU A 160 2.50 11.16 -19.33
C GLU A 160 1.60 12.15 -20.07
N GLU A 161 0.38 12.35 -19.57
CA GLU A 161 -0.65 13.09 -20.31
C GLU A 161 -0.55 14.60 -20.10
N ILE A 162 -0.14 15.05 -18.90
CA ILE A 162 -0.09 16.49 -18.61
C ILE A 162 1.28 17.07 -18.98
N ILE A 163 2.38 16.50 -18.47
CA ILE A 163 3.72 17.07 -18.66
C ILE A 163 4.30 16.64 -20.00
N ASN A 164 4.41 15.36 -20.29
CA ASN A 164 5.10 14.89 -21.49
C ASN A 164 4.33 15.21 -22.76
N LYS A 165 3.06 14.85 -22.85
CA LYS A 165 2.27 15.05 -24.08
C LYS A 165 2.06 16.51 -24.45
N ASN A 166 1.88 17.41 -23.48
CA ASN A 166 1.59 18.82 -23.76
C ASN A 166 2.83 19.72 -23.74
N LEU A 167 3.87 19.36 -22.97
CA LEU A 167 5.02 20.23 -22.72
C LEU A 167 6.37 19.60 -23.09
N ALA A 168 6.40 18.41 -23.72
CA ALA A 168 7.66 17.87 -24.26
C ALA A 168 8.27 18.86 -25.27
N PRO A 169 9.53 19.28 -25.06
CA PRO A 169 10.16 20.26 -25.92
C PRO A 169 10.51 19.63 -27.28
N ASP A 170 9.96 20.18 -28.35
CA ASP A 170 10.27 19.77 -29.73
C ASP A 170 11.54 20.49 -30.23
N PRO A 171 12.61 19.77 -30.62
CA PRO A 171 13.80 20.35 -31.21
C PRO A 171 13.53 21.18 -32.49
N ALA A 172 12.43 20.90 -33.21
CA ALA A 172 12.05 21.66 -34.40
C ALA A 172 11.45 23.04 -34.09
N ALA A 173 11.12 23.33 -32.82
CA ALA A 173 10.47 24.58 -32.40
C ALA A 173 11.43 25.79 -32.27
N GLY A 174 12.73 25.61 -32.54
CA GLY A 174 13.71 26.71 -32.59
C GLY A 174 13.87 27.44 -31.26
N ILE A 175 13.60 28.75 -31.22
CA ILE A 175 13.75 29.58 -30.00
C ILE A 175 12.83 29.11 -28.87
N LEU A 176 11.63 28.61 -29.21
CA LEU A 176 10.64 28.18 -28.24
C LEU A 176 11.13 26.95 -27.44
N PHE A 177 12.01 26.13 -28.01
CA PHE A 177 12.65 25.02 -27.31
C PHE A 177 13.42 25.48 -26.06
N PHE A 178 14.21 26.56 -26.18
CA PHE A 178 15.02 27.09 -25.07
C PHE A 178 14.17 27.71 -23.95
N ILE A 179 12.92 28.09 -24.26
CA ILE A 179 11.96 28.63 -23.29
C ILE A 179 11.21 27.49 -22.59
N ILE A 180 10.77 26.47 -23.34
CA ILE A 180 9.97 25.36 -22.82
C ILE A 180 10.84 24.36 -22.04
N LEU A 181 12.06 24.08 -22.47
CA LEU A 181 12.96 23.11 -21.84
C LEU A 181 13.15 23.35 -20.32
N PRO A 182 13.48 24.56 -19.82
CA PRO A 182 13.62 24.78 -18.39
C PRO A 182 12.30 24.62 -17.62
N ILE A 183 11.16 24.98 -18.24
CA ILE A 183 9.84 24.81 -17.64
C ILE A 183 9.50 23.33 -17.52
N PHE A 184 9.75 22.54 -18.57
CA PHE A 184 9.56 21.10 -18.59
C PHE A 184 10.38 20.42 -17.48
N ILE A 185 11.67 20.75 -17.38
CA ILE A 185 12.55 20.20 -16.33
C ILE A 185 12.03 20.60 -14.94
N ALA A 186 11.65 21.86 -14.74
CA ALA A 186 11.12 22.32 -13.46
C ALA A 186 9.83 21.58 -13.06
N LEU A 187 8.91 21.36 -14.00
CA LEU A 187 7.67 20.62 -13.77
C LEU A 187 7.94 19.14 -13.48
N GLN A 188 8.88 18.50 -14.18
CA GLN A 188 9.26 17.12 -13.91
C GLN A 188 9.88 16.97 -12.51
N VAL A 189 10.77 17.88 -12.13
CA VAL A 189 11.36 17.89 -10.77
C VAL A 189 10.27 18.10 -9.72
N LEU A 190 9.35 19.04 -9.93
CA LEU A 190 8.25 19.30 -9.01
C LEU A 190 7.33 18.08 -8.87
N HIS A 191 6.98 17.43 -9.97
CA HIS A 191 6.14 16.23 -9.97
C HIS A 191 6.77 15.10 -9.16
N ILE A 192 8.06 14.81 -9.38
CA ILE A 192 8.79 13.79 -8.60
C ILE A 192 8.79 14.12 -7.10
N LEU A 193 8.95 15.40 -6.74
CA LEU A 193 8.91 15.81 -5.34
C LEU A 193 7.54 15.56 -4.71
N ILE A 194 6.46 15.95 -5.40
CA ILE A 194 5.09 15.74 -4.92
C ILE A 194 4.82 14.25 -4.74
N ASP A 195 5.10 13.43 -5.74
CA ASP A 195 4.89 11.98 -5.69
C ASP A 195 5.67 11.32 -4.55
N MET A 196 6.90 11.77 -4.29
CA MET A 196 7.71 11.27 -3.18
C MET A 196 7.09 11.63 -1.82
N PHE A 197 6.55 12.84 -1.67
CA PHE A 197 5.82 13.24 -0.45
C PHE A 197 4.52 12.45 -0.28
N GLU A 198 3.76 12.25 -1.35
CA GLU A 198 2.50 11.49 -1.31
C GLU A 198 2.74 10.02 -0.92
N ALA A 199 3.77 9.38 -1.51
CA ALA A 199 4.17 8.04 -1.17
C ALA A 199 4.58 7.92 0.32
N LEU A 200 5.28 8.92 0.86
CA LEU A 200 5.68 8.95 2.26
C LEU A 200 4.47 9.04 3.20
N VAL A 201 3.55 9.98 2.95
CA VAL A 201 2.36 10.20 3.78
C VAL A 201 1.44 8.97 3.72
N GLN A 202 1.24 8.40 2.53
CA GLN A 202 0.40 7.24 2.37
C GLN A 202 1.02 6.00 3.02
N GLY A 203 2.33 5.80 2.86
CA GLY A 203 3.05 4.73 3.56
C GLY A 203 2.93 4.85 5.09
N ALA A 204 3.06 6.06 5.63
CA ALA A 204 2.88 6.30 7.06
C ALA A 204 1.45 5.97 7.51
N ARG A 205 0.43 6.35 6.74
CA ARG A 205 -0.98 6.05 7.04
C ARG A 205 -1.23 4.55 7.13
N LEU A 206 -0.83 3.79 6.11
CA LEU A 206 -1.05 2.34 6.05
C LEU A 206 -0.39 1.66 7.27
N ASN A 207 0.83 2.08 7.62
CA ASN A 207 1.52 1.54 8.79
C ASN A 207 0.83 1.94 10.11
N LEU A 208 0.59 3.23 10.35
CA LEU A 208 0.09 3.76 11.63
C LEU A 208 -1.38 3.42 11.91
N ILE A 209 -2.23 3.56 10.91
CA ILE A 209 -3.68 3.46 11.10
C ILE A 209 -4.16 2.03 10.83
N GLU A 210 -3.64 1.39 9.79
CA GLU A 210 -4.20 0.12 9.33
C GLU A 210 -3.45 -1.10 9.88
N PHE A 211 -2.12 -1.03 9.98
CA PHE A 211 -1.27 -2.14 10.47
C PHE A 211 -1.04 -2.09 11.99
N PHE A 212 -0.49 -0.99 12.52
CA PHE A 212 -0.14 -0.86 13.94
C PHE A 212 -1.36 -1.01 14.85
N SER A 213 -2.54 -0.54 14.42
CA SER A 213 -3.79 -0.68 15.19
C SER A 213 -4.19 -2.13 15.47
N LYS A 214 -3.67 -3.12 14.72
CA LYS A 214 -4.06 -4.53 14.86
C LYS A 214 -3.33 -5.25 15.99
N PHE A 215 -2.11 -4.82 16.35
CA PHE A 215 -1.28 -5.49 17.35
C PHE A 215 -0.75 -4.57 18.46
N TYR A 216 -0.64 -3.26 18.20
CA TYR A 216 -0.06 -2.33 19.15
C TYR A 216 -1.11 -1.87 20.17
N ARG A 217 -0.85 -2.13 21.45
CA ARG A 217 -1.61 -1.56 22.55
C ARG A 217 -0.84 -0.36 23.10
N GLY A 218 -1.47 0.81 23.08
CA GLY A 218 -0.91 2.03 23.69
C GLY A 218 -0.87 1.96 25.22
N GLY A 219 -0.21 2.93 25.85
CA GLY A 219 -0.20 3.09 27.30
C GLY A 219 1.07 2.61 28.03
N GLY A 220 2.12 2.25 27.30
CA GLY A 220 3.44 1.99 27.90
C GLY A 220 4.10 3.26 28.44
N VAL A 221 4.84 3.14 29.55
CA VAL A 221 5.67 4.24 30.06
C VAL A 221 6.96 4.29 29.23
N PRO A 222 7.32 5.43 28.61
CA PRO A 222 8.57 5.54 27.89
C PRO A 222 9.73 5.29 28.85
N PHE A 223 10.66 4.42 28.44
CA PHE A 223 11.85 4.15 29.22
C PHE A 223 12.66 5.45 29.38
N LYS A 224 12.73 5.96 30.61
CA LYS A 224 13.59 7.07 30.98
C LYS A 224 14.87 6.49 31.57
N PRO A 225 15.98 6.36 30.80
CA PRO A 225 17.23 5.91 31.35
C PRO A 225 17.68 6.88 32.44
N PHE A 226 18.38 6.35 33.45
CA PHE A 226 19.06 7.18 34.42
C PHE A 226 20.14 8.01 33.70
N LYS A 227 19.88 9.32 33.53
CA LYS A 227 20.81 10.26 32.90
C LYS A 227 21.44 11.11 33.99
N VAL A 228 22.75 10.98 34.17
CA VAL A 228 23.53 11.93 34.99
C VAL A 228 23.78 13.17 34.15
N GLU A 229 23.09 14.27 34.43
CA GLU A 229 23.47 15.57 33.87
C GLU A 229 24.74 16.05 34.56
N ARG A 230 25.86 16.03 33.83
CA ARG A 230 27.12 16.59 34.31
C ARG A 230 27.03 18.11 34.23
N ILE A 231 26.94 18.76 35.39
CA ILE A 231 26.83 20.23 35.52
C ILE A 231 28.23 20.89 35.58
N HIS A 232 29.29 20.13 35.92
CA HIS A 232 30.62 20.69 36.27
C HIS A 232 31.81 20.10 35.50
N THR A 233 31.62 19.48 34.33
CA THR A 233 32.78 19.07 33.50
C THR A 233 32.38 19.01 32.04
N GLU A 234 33.16 19.68 31.19
CA GLU A 234 32.99 19.67 29.74
C GLU A 234 33.04 18.25 29.17
N LYS A 235 32.24 18.03 28.12
CA LYS A 235 32.28 16.80 27.33
C LYS A 235 33.56 16.82 26.48
N SER A 236 34.54 16.01 26.86
CA SER A 236 35.56 15.53 25.92
C SER A 236 34.99 14.43 25.03
#